data_AF-A0A929ERB6-F1
#
_entry.id   AF-A0A929ERB6-F1
#
_cell.length_a   1.000
_cell.length_b   1.000
_cell.length_c   1.000
_cell.angle_alpha   90.00
_cell.angle_beta   90.00
_cell.angle_gamma   90.00
#
_symmetry.space_group_name_H-M   'P 1'
#
loop_
_entity.id
_entity.type
_entity.pdbx_description
1 polymer ?
#
loop_
_entity_poly.entity_id
_entity_poly.type
_entity_poly.pdbx_seq_one_letter_code
_entity_poly.pdbx_strand_id
1 'polypeptide(L)'
;MQFSVKSSKAVLSKIAFFLAFTLLSACTEKQVPYAYITNQLSDDLSVINTETQQVILTIKTGHRPVGIALSKTGNKAFISNSEGQEIAVLDTLSMKVIAHIPLDGGPVGIATNNDGSTVYV
;
A
#
# COMPACT_ATOMS: atom_id res chain seq x y z
N MET A 1 69.00 -3.93 -6.86
CA MET A 1 67.98 -3.64 -7.89
C MET A 1 66.63 -3.52 -7.21
N GLN A 2 66.13 -2.31 -7.00
CA GLN A 2 64.78 -2.08 -6.47
C GLN A 2 63.80 -1.99 -7.65
N PHE A 3 62.82 -2.89 -7.73
CA PHE A 3 61.70 -2.77 -8.65
C PHE A 3 60.64 -1.86 -8.03
N SER A 4 60.62 -0.61 -8.50
CA SER A 4 59.58 0.37 -8.17
C SER A 4 58.28 -0.01 -8.87
N VAL A 5 57.37 -0.69 -8.16
CA VAL A 5 55.99 -0.89 -8.61
C VAL A 5 55.22 0.41 -8.38
N LYS A 6 55.06 1.20 -9.44
CA LYS A 6 54.23 2.42 -9.44
C LYS A 6 52.75 2.00 -9.47
N SER A 7 52.21 1.66 -8.30
CA SER A 7 50.79 1.35 -8.10
C SER A 7 49.93 2.57 -8.49
N SER A 8 49.16 2.41 -9.56
CA SER A 8 48.30 3.44 -10.12
C SER A 8 47.10 3.70 -9.20
N LYS A 9 47.10 4.85 -8.51
CA LYS A 9 45.96 5.36 -7.71
C LYS A 9 44.63 5.36 -8.48
N ALA A 10 44.66 5.34 -9.82
CA ALA A 10 43.48 5.30 -10.67
C ALA A 10 42.79 3.92 -10.70
N VAL A 11 43.50 2.82 -10.41
CA VAL A 11 42.91 1.47 -10.39
C VAL A 11 42.16 1.23 -9.09
N LEU A 12 42.69 1.69 -7.95
CA LEU A 12 42.00 1.58 -6.65
C LEU A 12 40.73 2.43 -6.57
N SER A 13 40.70 3.62 -7.21
CA SER A 13 39.50 4.47 -7.27
C SER A 13 38.36 3.83 -8.07
N LYS A 14 38.67 3.15 -9.19
CA LYS A 14 37.67 2.47 -10.02
C LYS A 14 37.07 1.22 -9.36
N ILE A 15 37.85 0.51 -8.54
CA ILE A 15 37.38 -0.68 -7.81
C ILE A 15 36.47 -0.28 -6.64
N ALA A 16 36.79 0.80 -5.91
CA ALA A 16 35.92 1.33 -4.87
C ALA A 16 34.57 1.85 -5.42
N PHE A 17 34.58 2.44 -6.62
CA PHE A 17 33.36 2.90 -7.29
C PHE A 17 32.48 1.73 -7.79
N PHE A 18 33.09 0.59 -8.16
CA PHE A 18 32.35 -0.60 -8.61
C PHE A 18 31.79 -1.43 -7.45
N LEU A 19 32.51 -1.51 -6.32
CA LEU A 19 32.04 -2.21 -5.10
C LEU A 19 30.93 -1.45 -4.36
N ALA A 20 30.89 -0.12 -4.47
CA ALA A 20 29.78 0.68 -3.95
C ALA A 20 28.49 0.56 -4.81
N PHE A 21 28.60 0.13 -6.07
CA PHE A 21 27.47 0.02 -7.00
C PHE A 21 26.72 -1.32 -6.87
N THR A 22 27.35 -2.36 -6.31
CA THR A 22 26.74 -3.70 -6.19
C THR A 22 26.08 -4.00 -4.84
N LEU A 23 26.23 -3.11 -3.84
CA LEU A 23 25.59 -3.25 -2.53
C LEU A 23 24.17 -2.65 -2.46
N LEU A 24 23.67 -2.08 -3.56
CA LEU A 24 22.32 -1.54 -3.65
C LEU A 24 21.30 -2.55 -4.21
N SER A 25 21.55 -3.87 -4.09
CA SER A 25 20.43 -4.82 -4.08
C SER A 25 19.71 -4.67 -2.75
N ALA A 26 18.92 -3.60 -2.64
CA ALA A 26 17.87 -3.53 -1.65
C ALA A 26 17.04 -4.80 -1.80
N CYS A 27 16.86 -5.52 -0.68
CA CYS A 27 16.00 -6.68 -0.61
C CYS A 27 14.62 -6.24 -1.11
N THR A 28 14.22 -6.67 -2.31
CA THR A 28 12.87 -6.46 -2.79
C THR A 28 11.98 -7.37 -1.94
N GLU A 29 11.48 -6.85 -0.83
CA GLU A 29 10.48 -7.54 -0.03
C GLU A 29 9.25 -7.71 -0.90
N LYS A 30 8.94 -8.97 -1.23
CA LYS A 30 7.76 -9.33 -2.01
C LYS A 30 6.54 -8.82 -1.26
N GLN A 31 5.92 -7.75 -1.77
CA GLN A 31 4.67 -7.26 -1.22
C GLN A 31 3.63 -8.37 -1.32
N VAL A 32 3.13 -8.83 -0.17
CA VAL A 32 2.09 -9.85 -0.12
C VAL A 32 0.81 -9.21 -0.68
N PRO A 33 0.21 -9.77 -1.74
CA PRO A 33 -1.04 -9.24 -2.26
C PRO A 33 -2.17 -9.52 -1.26
N TYR A 34 -2.86 -8.45 -0.85
CA TYR A 34 -4.04 -8.54 0.02
C TYR A 34 -5.32 -8.34 -0.76
N ALA A 35 -6.38 -9.05 -0.35
CA ALA A 35 -7.75 -8.73 -0.72
C ALA A 35 -8.47 -8.07 0.46
N TYR A 36 -9.29 -7.07 0.16
CA TYR A 36 -10.05 -6.30 1.15
C TYR A 36 -11.55 -6.52 0.91
N ILE A 37 -12.24 -7.11 1.87
CA ILE A 37 -13.64 -7.54 1.74
C ILE A 37 -14.47 -6.73 2.74
N THR A 38 -15.42 -5.96 2.24
CA THR A 38 -16.40 -5.21 3.05
C THR A 38 -17.45 -6.16 3.61
N ASN A 39 -17.53 -6.24 4.93
CA ASN A 39 -18.49 -7.08 5.62
C ASN A 39 -19.66 -6.21 6.07
N GLN A 40 -20.64 -6.03 5.19
CA GLN A 40 -21.74 -5.10 5.40
C GLN A 40 -22.44 -5.32 6.75
N LEU A 41 -22.72 -6.57 7.13
CA LEU A 41 -23.49 -6.89 8.33
C LEU A 41 -22.73 -6.74 9.66
N SER A 42 -21.39 -6.75 9.66
CA SER A 42 -20.56 -6.65 10.87
C SER A 42 -19.86 -5.29 11.02
N ASP A 43 -20.07 -4.38 10.06
CA ASP A 43 -19.51 -3.02 10.06
C ASP A 43 -17.96 -3.03 10.13
N ASP A 44 -17.35 -3.97 9.41
CA ASP A 44 -15.90 -4.10 9.32
C ASP A 44 -15.42 -4.56 7.93
N LEU A 45 -14.09 -4.57 7.78
CA LEU A 45 -13.35 -4.98 6.60
C LEU A 45 -12.45 -6.17 6.96
N SER A 46 -12.54 -7.26 6.23
CA SER A 46 -11.58 -8.37 6.30
C SER A 46 -10.40 -8.11 5.38
N VAL A 47 -9.18 -8.30 5.90
CA VAL A 47 -7.95 -8.34 5.10
C VAL A 47 -7.53 -9.79 4.94
N ILE A 48 -7.46 -10.25 3.69
CA ILE A 48 -7.13 -11.63 3.33
C ILE A 48 -5.75 -11.65 2.70
N ASN A 49 -4.85 -12.47 3.22
CA ASN A 49 -3.63 -12.84 2.52
C ASN A 49 -4.00 -13.75 1.35
N THR A 50 -3.77 -13.31 0.12
CA THR A 50 -4.21 -14.04 -1.07
C THR A 50 -3.36 -15.27 -1.39
N GLU A 51 -2.15 -15.37 -0.84
CA GLU A 51 -1.29 -16.55 -1.01
C GLU A 51 -1.76 -17.69 -0.10
N THR A 52 -2.09 -17.38 1.16
CA THR A 52 -2.52 -18.39 2.15
C THR A 52 -4.04 -18.54 2.22
N GLN A 53 -4.79 -17.63 1.59
CA GLN A 53 -6.25 -17.55 1.62
C GLN A 53 -6.82 -17.45 3.04
N GLN A 54 -6.05 -16.83 3.96
CA GLN A 54 -6.46 -16.65 5.35
C GLN A 54 -6.82 -15.19 5.62
N VAL A 55 -7.85 -14.99 6.45
CA VAL A 55 -8.10 -13.68 7.08
C VAL A 55 -6.99 -13.42 8.08
N ILE A 56 -6.24 -12.35 7.88
CA ILE A 56 -5.11 -11.98 8.75
C ILE A 56 -5.46 -10.82 9.68
N LEU A 57 -6.50 -10.06 9.35
CA LEU A 57 -6.94 -8.90 10.11
C LEU A 57 -8.41 -8.58 9.82
N THR A 58 -9.11 -8.05 10.81
CA THR A 58 -10.43 -7.43 10.66
C THR A 58 -10.37 -6.01 11.21
N ILE A 59 -10.80 -5.04 10.42
CA ILE A 59 -10.67 -3.60 10.72
C ILE A 59 -12.06 -2.99 10.76
N LYS A 60 -12.40 -2.31 11.87
CA LYS A 60 -13.65 -1.54 11.94
C LYS A 60 -13.59 -0.36 10.97
N THR A 61 -14.67 -0.15 10.22
CA THR A 61 -14.81 0.95 9.27
C THR A 61 -15.88 1.92 9.76
N GLY A 62 -17.04 1.95 9.11
CA GLY A 62 -18.25 2.65 9.51
C GLY A 62 -19.46 1.75 9.32
N HIS A 63 -20.66 2.32 9.36
CA HIS A 63 -21.90 1.52 9.37
C HIS A 63 -22.33 1.07 7.96
N ARG A 64 -22.58 -0.24 7.79
CA ARG A 64 -22.90 -0.90 6.51
C ARG A 64 -21.88 -0.57 5.40
N PRO A 65 -20.62 -1.03 5.49
CA PRO A 65 -19.68 -0.90 4.38
C PRO A 65 -20.17 -1.68 3.16
N VAL A 66 -20.15 -1.07 1.98
CA VAL A 66 -20.62 -1.70 0.73
C VAL A 66 -19.52 -1.79 -0.31
N GLY A 67 -19.08 -0.65 -0.84
CA GLY A 67 -18.06 -0.58 -1.88
C GLY A 67 -16.67 -0.29 -1.32
N ILE A 68 -15.64 -0.68 -2.07
CA ILE A 68 -14.25 -0.35 -1.78
C ILE A 68 -13.49 -0.04 -3.07
N ALA A 69 -12.67 1.02 -3.05
CA ALA A 69 -11.75 1.37 -4.13
C ALA A 69 -10.35 1.64 -3.58
N LEU A 70 -9.32 1.17 -4.29
CA LEU A 70 -7.92 1.42 -3.92
C LEU A 70 -7.37 2.61 -4.71
N SER A 71 -6.61 3.47 -4.04
CA SER A 71 -5.73 4.42 -4.71
C SER A 71 -4.79 3.72 -5.70
N LYS A 72 -4.30 4.45 -6.70
CA LYS A 72 -3.39 3.91 -7.73
C LYS A 72 -2.17 3.19 -7.18
N THR A 73 -1.59 3.70 -6.09
CA THR A 73 -0.41 3.11 -5.45
C THR A 73 -0.76 2.03 -4.44
N GLY A 74 -2.05 1.81 -4.17
CA GLY A 74 -2.55 0.86 -3.19
C GLY A 74 -2.33 1.29 -1.73
N ASN A 75 -1.75 2.47 -1.46
CA ASN A 75 -1.43 2.93 -0.10
C ASN A 75 -2.65 3.43 0.70
N LYS A 76 -3.75 3.71 0.00
CA LYS A 76 -5.05 4.05 0.57
C LYS A 76 -6.15 3.18 -0.03
N ALA A 77 -7.12 2.80 0.79
CA ALA A 77 -8.41 2.27 0.37
C ALA A 77 -9.54 3.21 0.84
N PHE A 78 -10.55 3.39 0.00
CA PHE A 78 -11.73 4.20 0.28
C PHE A 78 -12.94 3.26 0.35
N ILE A 79 -13.68 3.32 1.45
CA ILE A 79 -14.79 2.42 1.75
C ILE A 79 -16.07 3.25 1.85
N SER A 80 -17.08 2.93 1.05
CA SER A 80 -18.41 3.54 1.18
C SER A 80 -19.19 2.88 2.30
N ASN A 81 -19.59 3.65 3.31
CA ASN A 81 -20.42 3.20 4.42
C ASN A 81 -21.85 3.73 4.21
N SER A 82 -22.75 2.89 3.72
CA SER A 82 -24.04 3.35 3.16
C SER A 82 -24.97 3.93 4.22
N GLU A 83 -25.12 3.26 5.37
CA GLU A 83 -25.95 3.78 6.47
C GLU A 83 -25.15 4.73 7.38
N GLY A 84 -23.81 4.64 7.33
CA GLY A 84 -22.91 5.63 7.96
C GLY A 84 -22.92 7.00 7.26
N GLN A 85 -23.42 7.07 6.02
CA GLN A 85 -23.46 8.29 5.19
C GLN A 85 -22.08 8.95 5.07
N GLU A 86 -21.05 8.14 4.87
CA GLU A 86 -19.67 8.60 4.87
C GLU A 86 -18.73 7.66 4.10
N ILE A 87 -17.54 8.17 3.77
CA ILE A 87 -16.43 7.40 3.24
C ILE A 87 -15.34 7.25 4.29
N ALA A 88 -15.05 6.02 4.69
CA ALA A 88 -13.88 5.73 5.50
C ALA A 88 -12.62 5.62 4.62
N VAL A 89 -11.52 6.22 5.06
CA VAL A 89 -10.21 6.14 4.39
C VAL A 89 -9.29 5.26 5.24
N LEU A 90 -8.91 4.11 4.69
CA LEU A 90 -7.95 3.17 5.27
C LEU A 90 -6.55 3.47 4.72
N ASP A 91 -5.57 3.63 5.60
CA ASP A 91 -4.15 3.54 5.27
C ASP A 91 -3.75 2.05 5.27
N THR A 92 -3.32 1.54 4.12
CA THR A 92 -3.06 0.11 3.91
C THR A 92 -1.67 -0.33 4.38
N LEU A 93 -0.78 0.62 4.69
CA LEU A 93 0.55 0.32 5.23
C LEU A 93 0.47 0.09 6.73
N SER A 94 -0.28 0.94 7.42
CA SER A 94 -0.51 0.85 8.87
C SER A 94 -1.74 0.01 9.25
N MET A 95 -2.58 -0.34 8.26
CA MET A 95 -3.84 -1.05 8.44
C MET A 95 -4.79 -0.34 9.42
N LYS A 96 -4.91 0.99 9.28
CA LYS A 96 -5.75 1.84 10.14
C LYS A 96 -6.66 2.75 9.33
N VAL A 97 -7.91 2.88 9.77
CA VAL A 97 -8.77 3.95 9.29
C VAL A 97 -8.23 5.27 9.82
N ILE A 98 -7.93 6.19 8.90
CA ILE A 98 -7.27 7.48 9.19
C ILE A 98 -8.19 8.68 8.98
N ALA A 99 -9.34 8.50 8.32
CA ALA A 99 -10.33 9.55 8.14
C ALA A 99 -11.72 8.97 7.87
N HIS A 100 -12.73 9.79 8.18
CA HIS A 100 -14.13 9.60 7.82
C HIS A 100 -14.59 10.89 7.13
N ILE A 101 -15.14 10.76 5.92
CA ILE A 101 -15.57 11.89 5.10
C ILE A 101 -17.09 11.87 5.01
N PRO A 102 -17.81 12.79 5.69
CA PRO A 102 -19.26 12.79 5.68
C PRO A 102 -19.80 13.12 4.29
N LEU A 103 -20.94 12.52 3.96
CA LEU A 103 -21.69 12.74 2.72
C LEU A 103 -23.17 12.95 3.06
N ASP A 104 -23.89 13.61 2.15
CA ASP A 104 -25.34 13.66 2.19
C ASP A 104 -25.90 12.44 1.45
N GLY A 105 -26.41 11.44 2.18
CA GLY A 105 -27.01 10.23 1.61
C GLY A 105 -26.17 8.96 1.75
N GLY A 106 -26.68 7.84 1.25
CA GLY A 106 -26.08 6.52 1.45
C GLY A 106 -25.19 6.07 0.29
N PRO A 107 -23.86 6.25 0.36
CA PRO A 107 -22.96 5.88 -0.73
C PRO A 107 -22.92 4.35 -0.92
N VAL A 108 -22.84 3.90 -2.18
CA VAL A 108 -22.82 2.47 -2.53
C VAL A 108 -21.63 2.15 -3.42
N GLY A 109 -21.73 2.51 -4.71
CA GLY A 109 -20.62 2.34 -5.66
C GLY A 109 -19.51 3.32 -5.34
N ILE A 110 -18.26 2.90 -5.55
CA ILE A 110 -17.09 3.76 -5.38
C ILE A 110 -16.00 3.36 -6.37
N ALA A 111 -15.34 4.32 -6.99
CA ALA A 111 -14.26 4.08 -7.95
C ALA A 111 -13.21 5.19 -7.91
N THR A 112 -11.95 4.85 -8.11
CA THR A 112 -10.85 5.80 -8.27
C THR A 112 -10.51 5.99 -9.75
N ASN A 113 -10.15 7.20 -10.16
CA ASN A 113 -9.61 7.43 -11.49
C ASN A 113 -8.20 6.82 -11.67
N ASN A 114 -7.73 6.74 -12.92
CA ASN A 114 -6.48 6.06 -13.27
C ASN A 114 -5.20 6.71 -12.72
N ASP A 115 -5.23 8.01 -12.41
CA ASP A 115 -4.12 8.69 -11.75
C ASP A 115 -4.21 8.67 -10.21
N GLY A 116 -5.36 8.26 -9.66
CA GLY A 116 -5.62 8.16 -8.22
C GLY A 116 -5.88 9.51 -7.54
N SER A 117 -6.02 10.59 -8.30
CA SER A 117 -6.30 11.93 -7.77
C SER A 117 -7.77 12.18 -7.42
N THR A 118 -8.68 11.35 -7.93
CA THR A 118 -10.13 11.52 -7.72
C THR A 118 -10.80 10.20 -7.39
N VAL A 119 -11.74 10.26 -6.44
CA VAL A 119 -12.65 9.19 -6.06
C VAL A 119 -14.08 9.61 -6.42
N TYR A 120 -14.81 8.76 -7.12
CA TYR A 120 -16.21 8.92 -7.48
C TYR A 120 -17.07 7.99 -6.63
N VAL A 121 -18.21 8.49 -6.18
CA VAL A 121 -19.19 7.82 -5.33
C VAL A 121 -20.58 8.11 -5.87
#